data_AF-A0A847B5R9-F1
#
_entry.id   AF-A0A847B5R9-F1
#
_cell.length_a   1.000
_cell.length_b   1.000
_cell.length_c   1.000
_cell.angle_alpha   90.00
_cell.angle_beta   90.00
_cell.angle_gamma   90.00
#
_symmetry.space_group_name_H-M   'P 1'
#
loop_
_entity.id
_entity.type
_entity.pdbx_description
1 polymer ?
#
loop_
_entity_poly.entity_id
_entity_poly.type
_entity_poly.pdbx_seq_one_letter_code
_entity_poly.pdbx_strand_id
1 'polypeptide(L)' 'MGLKAGIVGLPNVGKSTLFNALTNSQVEAANYPFATIKPNTGVVSVPDERLE' A
#
# COMPACT_ATOMS: atom_id res chain seq x y z
N MET A 1 15.23 -11.58 -2.74
CA MET A 1 14.15 -10.63 -3.07
C MET A 1 12.84 -11.36 -2.75
N GLY A 2 12.11 -10.93 -1.72
CA GLY A 2 10.88 -11.61 -1.28
C GLY A 2 9.72 -11.43 -2.26
N LEU A 3 8.67 -12.25 -2.09
CA LEU A 3 7.41 -12.10 -2.82
C LEU A 3 6.80 -10.71 -2.55
N LYS A 4 6.20 -10.09 -3.57
CA LYS A 4 5.47 -8.82 -3.45
C LYS A 4 4.02 -9.02 -3.85
N ALA A 5 3.10 -8.34 -3.17
CA ALA A 5 1.68 -8.28 -3.51
C ALA A 5 1.29 -6.84 -3.85
N GLY A 6 0.37 -6.67 -4.80
CA GLY A 6 -0.17 -5.37 -5.21
C GLY A 6 -1.64 -5.22 -4.84
N ILE A 7 -2.03 -4.03 -4.38
CA ILE A 7 -3.44 -3.68 -4.11
C ILE A 7 -4.06 -3.15 -5.42
N VAL A 8 -5.06 -3.85 -5.95
CA VAL A 8 -5.73 -3.53 -7.22
C VAL A 8 -7.23 -3.29 -7.02
N GLY A 9 -7.84 -2.46 -7.86
CA GLY A 9 -9.28 -2.17 -7.80
C GLY A 9 -9.68 -0.91 -8.56
N LEU A 10 -10.99 -0.73 -8.76
CA LEU A 10 -11.57 0.40 -9.49
C LEU A 10 -11.17 1.76 -8.87
N PRO A 11 -11.30 2.88 -9.61
CA PRO A 11 -11.10 4.22 -9.05
C PRO A 11 -11.97 4.46 -7.80
N ASN A 12 -11.43 5.20 -6.81
CA ASN A 12 -12.14 5.63 -5.60
C ASN A 12 -12.67 4.53 -4.65
N VAL A 13 -12.29 3.27 -4.81
CA VAL A 13 -12.68 2.17 -3.87
C VAL A 13 -11.91 2.14 -2.54
N GLY A 14 -11.18 3.20 -2.19
CA GLY A 14 -10.42 3.27 -0.93
C GLY A 14 -9.05 2.59 -0.92
N LYS A 15 -8.45 2.31 -2.09
CA LYS A 15 -7.11 1.68 -2.20
C LYS A 15 -6.03 2.40 -1.39
N SER A 16 -5.95 3.73 -1.50
CA SER A 16 -4.96 4.54 -0.76
C SER A 16 -5.24 4.53 0.74
N THR A 17 -6.52 4.53 1.14
CA THR A 17 -6.93 4.42 2.55
C THR A 17 -6.44 3.10 3.15
N LEU A 18 -6.66 1.98 2.46
CA LEU A 18 -6.19 0.67 2.91
C LEU A 18 -4.65 0.62 3.00
N PHE A 19 -3.95 1.13 1.99
CA PHE A 19 -2.49 1.16 1.99
C PHE A 19 -1.94 1.97 3.18
N ASN A 20 -2.52 3.14 3.45
CA ASN A 20 -2.13 3.99 4.57
C ASN A 20 -2.40 3.32 5.92
N ALA A 21 -3.56 2.67 6.08
CA ALA A 21 -3.90 1.94 7.29
C ALA A 21 -2.96 0.76 7.57
N LEU A 22 -2.58 0.01 6.52
CA LEU A 22 -1.66 -1.12 6.65
C LEU A 22 -0.23 -0.67 6.95
N THR A 23 0.23 0.40 6.31
CA THR A 23 1.64 0.83 6.36
C THR A 23 1.91 1.91 7.39
N ASN A 24 0.88 2.45 8.06
CA ASN A 24 0.95 3.68 8.86
C ASN A 24 1.67 4.84 8.12
N SER A 25 1.66 4.83 6.78
CA SER A 25 2.26 5.88 5.96
C SER A 25 1.20 6.85 5.48
N GLN A 26 1.59 8.12 5.26
CA GLN A 26 0.75 9.08 4.56
C GLN A 26 1.13 9.07 3.07
N VAL A 27 0.59 8.11 2.32
CA VAL A 27 0.61 8.24 0.85
C VAL A 27 -0.37 9.33 0.48
N GLU A 28 0.13 10.39 -0.16
CA GLU A 28 -0.72 11.40 -0.78
C GLU A 28 -1.58 10.75 -1.86
N ALA A 29 -2.90 10.92 -1.74
CA ALA A 29 -3.85 10.56 -2.78
C ALA A 29 -3.77 11.58 -3.93
N ALA A 30 -2.64 11.65 -4.60
CA ALA A 30 -2.44 12.58 -5.69
C ALA A 30 -2.89 11.96 -7.02
N ASN A 31 -3.87 12.60 -7.65
CA ASN A 31 -4.32 12.26 -9.00
C ASN A 31 -3.36 12.90 -10.01
N TYR A 32 -2.25 12.23 -10.35
CA TYR A 32 -1.41 12.66 -11.47
C TYR A 32 -1.62 11.75 -12.68
N PRO A 33 -2.64 12.03 -13.53
CA PRO A 33 -2.68 11.40 -14.83
C PRO A 33 -1.42 11.84 -15.59
N PHE A 34 -0.70 10.89 -16.19
CA PHE A 34 0.50 11.07 -17.04
C PHE A 34 1.89 11.16 -16.38
N ALA A 35 2.02 11.10 -15.05
CA ALA A 35 3.35 10.93 -14.43
C ALA A 35 3.70 9.42 -14.29
N THR A 36 4.96 9.04 -14.55
CA THR A 36 5.47 7.72 -14.14
C THR A 36 5.60 7.68 -12.61
N ILE A 37 4.47 7.58 -11.91
CA ILE A 37 4.44 7.49 -10.45
C ILE A 37 5.02 6.12 -10.09
N LYS A 38 6.15 6.10 -9.38
CA LYS A 38 6.64 4.86 -8.76
C LYS A 38 5.53 4.36 -7.81
N PRO A 39 5.12 3.08 -7.91
CA PRO A 39 4.07 2.57 -7.03
C PRO A 39 4.51 2.70 -5.58
N ASN A 40 3.58 3.06 -4.70
CA ASN A 40 3.86 3.08 -3.26
C ASN A 40 4.17 1.66 -2.80
N THR A 41 5.34 1.50 -2.16
CA THR A 41 5.77 0.22 -1.61
C THR A 41 5.92 0.34 -0.11
N GLY A 42 5.34 -0.59 0.63
CA GLY A 42 5.47 -0.69 2.08
C GLY A 42 5.64 -2.14 2.51
N VAL A 43 6.13 -2.34 3.73
CA VAL A 43 6.24 -3.64 4.38
C VAL A 43 5.47 -3.55 5.69
N VAL A 44 4.71 -4.59 5.99
CA VAL A 44 3.94 -4.71 7.23
C VAL A 44 4.33 -6.01 7.88
N SER A 45 4.59 -5.96 9.19
CA SER A 45 4.89 -7.15 9.97
C SER A 45 3.65 -8.03 10.04
N VAL A 46 3.84 -9.32 9.79
CA VAL A 46 2.77 -10.31 9.98
C VAL A 46 2.71 -10.61 11.49
N PRO A 47 1.57 -10.40 12.16
CA PRO A 47 1.43 -10.77 13.57
C PRO A 47 1.57 -12.29 13.72
N ASP A 48 2.36 -12.73 14.70
CA ASP A 48 2.62 -14.13 14.99
C ASP A 48 2.82 -14.33 16.50
N GLU A 49 1.81 -14.90 17.17
CA GLU A 49 1.81 -15.16 18.62
C GLU A 49 2.90 -16.15 19.04
N ARG A 50 3.48 -16.91 18.10
CA ARG A 50 4.56 -17.88 18.40
C ARG A 50 5.93 -17.21 18.58
N LEU A 51 6.05 -15.95 18.16
CA LEU A 51 7.29 -15.17 18.23
C LEU A 51 7.35 -14.25 19.45
N GLU A 52 6.35 -14.32 20.34
CA GLU A 52 6.38 -13.67 21.65
C GLU A 52 7.32 -14.37 22.64
#